data_AF-A0A1G0Z2H8-F1
#
_entry.id   AF-A0A1G0Z2H8-F1
#
_cell.length_a   1.000
_cell.length_b   1.000
_cell.length_c   1.000
_cell.angle_alpha   90.00
_cell.angle_beta   90.00
_cell.angle_gamma   90.00
#
_symmetry.space_group_name_H-M   'P 1'
#
loop_
_entity.id
_entity.type
_entity.pdbx_description
1 polymer ?
#
loop_
_entity_poly.entity_id
_entity_poly.type
_entity_poly.pdbx_seq_one_letter_code
_entity_poly.pdbx_strand_id
1 'polypeptide(L)'
;MNKSLTPLIICLAMVVLLTVVIIHFQHQEKPVFYDKAQPQSSMELKRPSPQIRFQPRKTSQQDSQSTERSQQETSMPDISKLLKEAEWFLNSGEPKQAEENLRTILVFAPNNFDALALFGNILYHSGRYAEAETVFRKQLSLNPDSPSVYNNLGSALAKQKKFGEAVSSTEKGIALNPDSMPSAFLNLSGMYAAAGEPDSAIFWLKKAYEKIGPSIAPLCFDPTLDSIRQNPEFQALISKIEKGEPLSKTLSTPPQSLSSPPFHALEQAEPSRQAANDSDKGTE
;
A
#
# COMPACT_ATOMS: atom_id res chain seq x y z
N MET A 1 -50.87 -7.59 32.45
CA MET A 1 -49.58 -7.07 31.94
C MET A 1 -48.73 -8.27 31.54
N ASN A 2 -48.61 -8.55 30.24
CA ASN A 2 -48.00 -9.76 29.71
C ASN A 2 -46.47 -9.69 29.81
N LYS A 3 -45.89 -10.43 30.78
CA LYS A 3 -44.44 -10.53 31.02
C LYS A 3 -43.65 -11.26 29.92
N SER A 4 -44.31 -11.76 28.87
CA SER A 4 -43.68 -12.46 27.74
C SER A 4 -43.29 -11.55 26.57
N LEU A 5 -43.77 -10.29 26.55
CA LEU A 5 -43.53 -9.38 25.42
C LEU A 5 -42.21 -8.59 25.55
N THR A 6 -41.72 -8.39 26.77
CA THR A 6 -40.49 -7.67 27.07
C THR A 6 -39.22 -8.26 26.43
N PRO A 7 -38.95 -9.58 26.46
CA PRO A 7 -37.74 -10.12 25.82
C PRO A 7 -37.77 -9.99 24.29
N LEU A 8 -38.95 -10.07 23.68
CA LEU A 8 -39.10 -9.93 22.22
C LEU A 8 -38.80 -8.50 21.76
N ILE A 9 -39.29 -7.49 22.49
CA ILE A 9 -39.04 -6.07 22.20
C ILE A 9 -37.55 -5.73 22.36
N ILE A 10 -36.88 -6.26 23.40
CA ILE A 10 -35.44 -6.06 23.63
C ILE A 10 -34.62 -6.67 22.49
N CYS A 11 -34.99 -7.88 22.04
CA CYS A 11 -34.29 -8.56 20.95
C CYS A 11 -34.43 -7.78 19.62
N LEU A 12 -35.64 -7.29 19.32
CA LEU A 12 -35.89 -6.49 18.11
C LEU A 12 -35.14 -5.15 18.15
N ALA A 13 -35.07 -4.50 19.32
CA ALA A 13 -34.30 -3.27 19.51
C ALA A 13 -32.78 -3.49 19.32
N MET A 14 -32.23 -4.62 19.80
CA MET A 14 -30.82 -4.97 19.61
C MET A 14 -30.49 -5.23 18.14
N VAL A 15 -31.35 -5.93 17.41
CA VAL A 15 -31.15 -6.19 15.97
C VAL A 15 -31.18 -4.89 15.17
N VAL A 16 -32.11 -3.98 15.47
CA VAL A 16 -32.17 -2.66 14.82
C VAL A 16 -30.90 -1.85 15.13
N LEU A 17 -30.47 -1.79 16.39
CA LEU A 17 -29.21 -1.13 16.78
C LEU A 17 -27.98 -1.71 16.06
N LEU A 18 -27.87 -3.04 15.97
CA LEU A 18 -26.77 -3.70 15.28
C LEU A 18 -26.77 -3.38 13.78
N THR A 19 -27.94 -3.39 13.12
CA THR A 19 -28.03 -3.03 11.70
C THR A 19 -27.66 -1.57 11.44
N VAL A 20 -28.08 -0.64 12.30
CA VAL A 20 -27.73 0.78 12.19
C VAL A 20 -26.22 1.00 12.42
N VAL A 21 -25.60 0.30 13.38
CA VAL A 21 -24.15 0.36 13.62
C VAL A 21 -23.36 -0.18 12.42
N ILE A 22 -23.80 -1.29 11.81
CA ILE A 22 -23.14 -1.87 10.63
C ILE A 22 -23.25 -0.92 9.42
N ILE A 23 -24.43 -0.32 9.18
CA ILE A 23 -24.63 0.66 8.11
C ILE A 23 -23.78 1.91 8.34
N HIS A 24 -23.66 2.37 9.58
CA HIS A 24 -22.84 3.54 9.92
C HIS A 24 -21.33 3.24 9.80
N PHE A 25 -20.90 2.02 10.08
CA PHE A 25 -19.49 1.60 9.98
C PHE A 25 -19.03 1.43 8.52
N GLN A 26 -19.91 0.98 7.62
CA GLN A 26 -19.61 0.86 6.18
C GLN A 26 -19.40 2.22 5.48
N HIS A 27 -19.87 3.33 6.07
CA HIS A 27 -19.74 4.68 5.50
C HIS A 27 -18.48 5.44 5.94
N GLN A 28 -17.56 4.81 6.68
CA GLN A 28 -16.35 5.45 7.22
C GLN A 28 -15.06 5.15 6.44
N GLU A 29 -15.14 4.62 5.21
CA GLU A 29 -13.99 4.66 4.31
C GLU A 29 -13.72 6.12 3.91
N LYS A 30 -12.77 6.74 4.61
CA LYS A 30 -12.31 8.10 4.32
C LYS A 30 -11.71 8.13 2.91
N PRO A 31 -11.96 9.19 2.13
CA PRO A 31 -11.33 9.35 0.83
C PRO A 31 -9.80 9.36 0.99
N VAL A 32 -9.13 8.50 0.24
CA VAL A 32 -7.67 8.46 0.15
C VAL A 32 -7.21 9.72 -0.57
N PHE A 33 -6.56 10.63 0.15
CA PHE A 33 -5.93 11.80 -0.45
C PHE A 33 -4.67 11.37 -1.21
N TYR A 34 -4.73 11.43 -2.54
CA TYR A 34 -3.56 11.27 -3.39
C TYR A 34 -2.72 12.55 -3.32
N ASP A 35 -1.55 12.47 -2.68
CA ASP A 35 -0.58 13.56 -2.65
C ASP A 35 0.04 13.76 -4.04
N LYS A 36 -0.22 14.93 -4.65
CA LYS A 36 0.22 15.28 -6.00
C LYS A 36 1.63 15.87 -5.97
N ALA A 37 2.63 15.09 -6.35
CA ALA A 37 3.88 15.65 -6.86
C ALA A 37 3.69 15.99 -8.36
N GLN A 38 3.68 17.29 -8.70
CA GLN A 38 3.58 17.75 -10.10
C GLN A 38 4.87 17.50 -10.90
N PRO A 39 4.80 17.17 -12.20
CA PRO A 39 5.89 17.42 -13.12
C PRO A 39 5.63 18.67 -13.98
N GLN A 40 6.62 19.56 -14.00
CA GLN A 40 6.73 20.65 -14.95
C GLN A 40 7.27 20.19 -16.31
N SER A 41 6.73 20.83 -17.34
CA SER A 41 7.36 21.25 -18.60
C SER A 41 7.32 20.33 -19.82
N SER A 42 6.69 20.90 -20.82
CA SER A 42 6.46 20.54 -22.21
C SER A 42 7.73 20.50 -23.07
N MET A 43 7.80 19.52 -23.98
CA MET A 43 8.46 19.69 -25.28
C MET A 43 7.58 19.08 -26.38
N GLU A 44 7.00 19.96 -27.21
CA GLU A 44 6.40 19.62 -28.51
C GLU A 44 7.47 19.07 -29.45
N LEU A 45 7.21 17.91 -30.07
CA LEU A 45 7.97 17.46 -31.24
C LEU A 45 7.05 17.37 -32.46
N LYS A 46 7.16 18.39 -33.31
CA LYS A 46 6.46 18.57 -34.58
C LYS A 46 7.15 17.73 -35.66
N ARG A 47 6.45 16.79 -36.33
CA ARG A 47 6.90 16.21 -37.62
C ARG A 47 5.72 15.91 -38.58
N PRO A 48 5.90 16.09 -39.90
CA PRO A 48 4.83 16.05 -40.90
C PRO A 48 4.59 14.66 -41.50
N SER A 49 3.40 14.47 -42.06
CA SER A 49 2.88 13.27 -42.74
C SER A 49 3.55 12.95 -44.09
N PRO A 50 3.39 11.71 -44.57
CA PRO A 50 3.11 11.48 -46.00
C PRO A 50 1.80 10.72 -46.22
N GLN A 51 1.02 11.20 -47.20
CA GLN A 51 -0.22 10.60 -47.69
C GLN A 51 0.10 9.39 -48.58
N ILE A 52 -0.53 8.24 -48.33
CA ILE A 52 -0.62 7.15 -49.32
C ILE A 52 -2.08 7.03 -49.77
N ARG A 53 -2.27 7.21 -51.09
CA ARG A 53 -3.54 7.18 -51.80
C ARG A 53 -3.88 5.74 -52.18
N PHE A 54 -4.91 5.16 -51.59
CA PHE A 54 -5.51 3.89 -52.05
C PHE A 54 -6.82 4.17 -52.80
N GLN A 55 -6.95 3.62 -54.01
CA GLN A 55 -8.21 3.59 -54.76
C GLN A 55 -9.01 2.33 -54.39
N PRO A 56 -10.35 2.40 -54.25
CA PRO A 56 -11.15 1.21 -53.96
C PRO A 56 -11.56 0.48 -55.25
N ARG A 57 -11.41 -0.85 -55.26
CA ARG A 57 -11.99 -1.75 -56.27
C ARG A 57 -13.38 -2.19 -55.79
N LYS A 58 -14.40 -2.00 -56.63
CA LYS A 58 -15.78 -2.46 -56.37
C LYS A 58 -15.88 -3.97 -56.59
N THR A 59 -16.44 -4.70 -55.63
CA THR A 59 -17.13 -5.98 -55.87
C THR A 59 -18.18 -6.27 -54.79
N SER A 60 -19.43 -6.33 -55.27
CA SER A 60 -20.58 -7.17 -54.89
C SER A 60 -21.02 -7.34 -53.43
N GLN A 61 -22.29 -6.96 -53.23
CA GLN A 61 -23.17 -7.21 -52.08
C GLN A 61 -23.31 -8.70 -51.78
N GLN A 62 -22.80 -9.16 -50.64
CA GLN A 62 -23.33 -10.24 -49.78
C GLN A 62 -22.29 -10.53 -48.69
N ASP A 63 -22.14 -9.63 -47.70
CA ASP A 63 -21.32 -9.87 -46.50
C ASP A 63 -21.57 -8.77 -45.44
N SER A 64 -22.84 -8.62 -45.04
CA SER A 64 -23.25 -7.59 -44.07
C SER A 64 -23.12 -8.03 -42.60
N GLN A 65 -22.48 -9.17 -42.30
CA GLN A 65 -22.24 -9.63 -40.92
C GLN A 65 -20.80 -10.12 -40.66
N SER A 66 -19.99 -10.29 -41.71
CA SER A 66 -18.58 -10.66 -41.62
C SER A 66 -17.64 -9.45 -41.57
N THR A 67 -18.13 -8.25 -41.90
CA THR A 67 -17.30 -7.03 -42.01
C THR A 67 -17.14 -6.27 -40.67
N GLU A 68 -18.06 -6.39 -39.71
CA GLU A 68 -17.90 -5.72 -38.39
C GLU A 68 -16.86 -6.39 -37.49
N ARG A 69 -16.56 -7.68 -37.70
CA ARG A 69 -15.59 -8.43 -36.88
C ARG A 69 -14.15 -8.29 -37.35
N SER A 70 -13.93 -7.72 -38.53
CA SER A 70 -12.61 -7.61 -39.16
C SER A 70 -12.03 -6.18 -39.17
N GLN A 71 -12.66 -5.24 -38.46
CA GLN A 71 -12.16 -3.87 -38.24
C GLN A 71 -12.04 -3.51 -36.76
N GLN A 72 -12.04 -4.49 -35.84
CA GLN A 72 -11.30 -4.31 -34.58
C GLN A 72 -9.80 -4.34 -34.87
N GLU A 73 -9.35 -3.44 -35.73
CA GLU A 73 -8.00 -2.96 -35.73
C GLU A 73 -7.81 -2.39 -34.34
N THR A 74 -6.96 -3.03 -33.54
CA THR A 74 -6.63 -2.65 -32.18
C THR A 74 -5.99 -1.27 -32.19
N SER A 75 -6.79 -0.23 -32.32
CA SER A 75 -6.33 1.14 -32.17
C SER A 75 -5.68 1.21 -30.80
N MET A 76 -4.42 1.65 -30.74
CA MET A 76 -3.74 1.83 -29.46
C MET A 76 -4.68 2.60 -28.52
N PRO A 77 -4.95 2.07 -27.31
CA PRO A 77 -5.81 2.76 -26.38
C PRO A 77 -5.20 4.12 -26.04
N ASP A 78 -6.05 5.12 -25.85
CA ASP A 78 -5.60 6.42 -25.37
C ASP A 78 -5.15 6.28 -23.91
N ILE A 79 -3.84 6.11 -23.71
CA ILE A 79 -3.22 5.91 -22.40
C ILE A 79 -3.52 7.08 -21.47
N SER A 80 -3.52 8.32 -21.99
CA SER A 80 -3.82 9.51 -21.18
C SER A 80 -5.27 9.50 -20.71
N LYS A 81 -6.20 9.12 -21.58
CA LYS A 81 -7.60 8.97 -21.20
C LYS A 81 -7.79 7.88 -20.15
N LEU A 82 -7.23 6.68 -20.36
CA LEU A 82 -7.33 5.57 -19.42
C LEU A 82 -6.75 5.92 -18.05
N LEU A 83 -5.64 6.66 -18.02
CA LEU A 83 -5.00 7.06 -16.76
C LEU A 83 -5.90 8.01 -15.98
N LYS A 84 -6.50 9.01 -16.64
CA LYS A 84 -7.46 9.93 -16.02
C LYS A 84 -8.72 9.21 -15.51
N GLU A 85 -9.21 8.23 -16.25
CA GLU A 85 -10.34 7.41 -15.81
C GLU A 85 -9.96 6.55 -14.60
N ALA A 86 -8.76 5.96 -14.59
CA ALA A 86 -8.28 5.21 -13.42
C ALA A 86 -8.18 6.10 -12.17
N GLU A 87 -7.63 7.30 -12.30
CA GLU A 87 -7.61 8.29 -11.21
C GLU A 87 -9.03 8.69 -10.76
N TRP A 88 -9.96 8.87 -11.69
CA TRP A 88 -11.35 9.16 -11.37
C TRP A 88 -11.98 8.02 -10.58
N PHE A 89 -11.86 6.78 -11.03
CA PHE A 89 -12.36 5.60 -10.32
C PHE A 89 -11.77 5.48 -8.92
N LEU A 90 -10.46 5.75 -8.77
CA LEU A 90 -9.81 5.77 -7.47
C LEU A 90 -10.39 6.83 -6.52
N ASN A 91 -10.69 8.02 -7.03
CA ASN A 91 -11.33 9.08 -6.24
C ASN A 91 -12.81 8.79 -5.93
N SER A 92 -13.47 7.99 -6.77
CA SER A 92 -14.85 7.53 -6.57
C SER A 92 -14.97 6.31 -5.65
N GLY A 93 -13.85 5.74 -5.16
CA GLY A 93 -13.86 4.53 -4.34
C GLY A 93 -14.08 3.23 -5.12
N GLU A 94 -13.76 3.24 -6.41
CA GLU A 94 -13.94 2.12 -7.35
C GLU A 94 -12.58 1.52 -7.80
N PRO A 95 -11.76 0.94 -6.88
CA PRO A 95 -10.39 0.54 -7.20
C PRO A 95 -10.28 -0.61 -8.20
N LYS A 96 -11.33 -1.43 -8.36
CA LYS A 96 -11.34 -2.54 -9.33
C LYS A 96 -11.35 -2.03 -10.77
N GLN A 97 -12.21 -1.07 -11.06
CA GLN A 97 -12.30 -0.41 -12.37
C GLN A 97 -11.00 0.33 -12.69
N ALA A 98 -10.41 1.00 -11.70
CA ALA A 98 -9.08 1.60 -11.85
C ALA A 98 -8.01 0.55 -12.18
N GLU A 99 -8.01 -0.60 -11.48
CA GLU A 99 -7.06 -1.68 -11.74
C GLU A 99 -7.15 -2.21 -13.18
N GLU A 100 -8.36 -2.38 -13.72
CA GLU A 100 -8.59 -2.83 -15.09
C GLU A 100 -7.99 -1.86 -16.13
N ASN A 101 -8.22 -0.56 -15.94
CA ASN A 101 -7.64 0.48 -16.79
C ASN A 101 -6.11 0.50 -16.69
N LEU A 102 -5.56 0.39 -15.48
CA LEU A 102 -4.11 0.37 -15.26
C LEU A 102 -3.45 -0.88 -15.86
N ARG A 103 -4.08 -2.05 -15.76
CA ARG A 103 -3.61 -3.27 -16.43
C ARG A 103 -3.54 -3.08 -17.93
N THR A 104 -4.57 -2.48 -18.52
CA THR A 104 -4.59 -2.15 -19.95
C THR A 104 -3.42 -1.22 -20.29
N ILE A 105 -3.23 -0.13 -19.54
CA ILE A 105 -2.10 0.79 -19.75
C ILE A 105 -0.76 0.04 -19.70
N LEU A 106 -0.55 -0.82 -18.70
CA LEU A 106 0.72 -1.51 -18.49
C LEU A 106 1.01 -2.61 -19.52
N VAL A 107 0.01 -3.07 -20.29
CA VAL A 107 0.23 -3.92 -21.47
C VAL A 107 0.85 -3.12 -22.61
N PHE A 108 0.36 -1.91 -22.88
CA PHE A 108 0.80 -1.10 -24.03
C PHE A 108 1.98 -0.16 -23.70
N ALA A 109 2.07 0.28 -22.45
CA ALA A 109 3.08 1.19 -21.93
C ALA A 109 3.64 0.63 -20.60
N PRO A 110 4.42 -0.46 -20.65
CA PRO A 110 4.84 -1.19 -19.44
C PRO A 110 5.69 -0.37 -18.48
N ASN A 111 6.33 0.70 -18.96
CA ASN A 111 7.18 1.59 -18.15
C ASN A 111 6.50 2.93 -17.83
N ASN A 112 5.19 3.04 -18.01
CA ASN A 112 4.44 4.23 -17.60
C ASN A 112 4.53 4.37 -16.07
N PHE A 113 5.26 5.39 -15.61
CA PHE A 113 5.60 5.54 -14.20
C PHE A 113 4.37 5.82 -13.32
N ASP A 114 3.44 6.65 -13.78
CA ASP A 114 2.22 7.01 -13.05
C ASP A 114 1.28 5.81 -12.93
N ALA A 115 1.12 5.04 -14.01
CA ALA A 115 0.32 3.83 -13.98
C ALA A 115 0.91 2.76 -13.05
N LEU A 116 2.25 2.61 -13.04
CA LEU A 116 2.93 1.74 -12.08
C LEU A 116 2.70 2.20 -10.63
N ALA A 117 2.74 3.51 -10.36
CA ALA A 117 2.51 4.06 -9.02
C ALA A 117 1.10 3.74 -8.52
N LEU A 118 0.07 4.05 -9.33
CA LEU A 118 -1.32 3.79 -8.98
C LEU A 118 -1.58 2.29 -8.83
N PHE A 119 -1.05 1.47 -9.74
CA PHE A 119 -1.23 0.02 -9.69
C PHE A 119 -0.56 -0.58 -8.45
N GLY A 120 0.68 -0.19 -8.13
CA GLY A 120 1.38 -0.62 -6.92
C GLY A 120 0.61 -0.29 -5.63
N ASN A 121 0.02 0.91 -5.56
CA ASN A 121 -0.80 1.31 -4.43
C ASN A 121 -2.09 0.49 -4.31
N ILE A 122 -2.80 0.24 -5.42
CA ILE A 122 -3.99 -0.64 -5.42
C ILE A 122 -3.63 -2.04 -4.91
N LEU A 123 -2.52 -2.61 -5.40
CA LEU A 123 -2.04 -3.93 -4.96
C LEU A 123 -1.77 -3.96 -3.46
N TYR A 124 -1.07 -2.93 -2.95
CA TYR A 124 -0.78 -2.82 -1.53
C TYR A 124 -2.06 -2.76 -0.68
N HIS A 125 -3.00 -1.87 -1.01
CA HIS A 125 -4.25 -1.73 -0.25
C HIS A 125 -5.18 -2.95 -0.39
N SER A 126 -5.05 -3.72 -1.47
CA SER A 126 -5.76 -4.98 -1.66
C SER A 126 -5.09 -6.17 -0.96
N GLY A 127 -4.03 -5.96 -0.18
CA GLY A 127 -3.29 -7.01 0.50
C GLY A 127 -2.37 -7.86 -0.39
N ARG A 128 -2.22 -7.49 -1.66
CA ARG A 128 -1.41 -8.19 -2.68
C ARG A 128 0.05 -7.71 -2.62
N TYR A 129 0.66 -7.86 -1.44
CA TYR A 129 1.94 -7.23 -1.11
C TYR A 129 3.13 -7.71 -1.96
N ALA A 130 3.17 -9.00 -2.33
CA ALA A 130 4.23 -9.53 -3.17
C ALA A 130 4.18 -8.97 -4.62
N GLU A 131 2.97 -8.75 -5.14
CA GLU A 131 2.80 -8.09 -6.44
C GLU A 131 3.16 -6.60 -6.35
N ALA A 132 2.76 -5.93 -5.25
CA ALA A 132 3.13 -4.55 -5.00
C ALA A 132 4.65 -4.37 -4.92
N GLU A 133 5.36 -5.28 -4.22
CA GLU A 133 6.83 -5.32 -4.18
C GLU A 133 7.43 -5.36 -5.59
N THR A 134 6.90 -6.24 -6.46
CA THR A 134 7.37 -6.37 -7.85
C THR A 134 7.22 -5.06 -8.62
N VAL A 135 6.07 -4.39 -8.45
CA VAL A 135 5.78 -3.10 -9.10
C VAL A 135 6.68 -1.98 -8.56
N PHE A 136 6.87 -1.88 -7.25
CA PHE A 136 7.75 -0.86 -6.65
C PHE A 136 9.22 -1.06 -7.03
N ARG A 137 9.71 -2.31 -7.07
CA ARG A 137 11.06 -2.61 -7.59
C ARG A 137 11.20 -2.20 -9.07
N LYS A 138 10.15 -2.40 -9.88
CA LYS A 138 10.14 -1.91 -11.26
C LYS A 138 10.21 -0.38 -11.31
N GLN A 139 9.45 0.33 -10.48
CA GLN A 139 9.55 1.80 -10.42
C GLN A 139 10.96 2.26 -10.02
N LEU A 140 11.60 1.61 -9.06
CA LEU A 140 12.99 1.91 -8.68
C LEU A 140 13.99 1.62 -9.80
N SER A 141 13.73 0.63 -10.65
CA SER A 141 14.57 0.38 -11.84
C SER A 141 14.46 1.50 -12.89
N LEU A 142 13.33 2.22 -12.92
CA LEU A 142 13.10 3.35 -13.82
C LEU A 142 13.61 4.67 -13.21
N ASN A 143 13.44 4.83 -11.90
CA ASN A 143 13.91 5.97 -11.13
C ASN A 143 14.50 5.51 -9.78
N PRO A 144 15.83 5.32 -9.69
CA PRO A 144 16.48 4.80 -8.50
C PRO A 144 16.55 5.81 -7.34
N ASP A 145 16.29 7.09 -7.59
CA ASP A 145 16.41 8.18 -6.61
C ASP A 145 15.03 8.66 -6.14
N SER A 146 14.14 7.72 -5.84
CA SER A 146 12.76 8.02 -5.42
C SER A 146 12.52 7.62 -3.95
N PRO A 147 12.64 8.57 -3.00
CA PRO A 147 12.37 8.32 -1.57
C PRO A 147 11.00 7.68 -1.30
N SER A 148 9.97 8.14 -1.99
CA SER A 148 8.60 7.66 -1.80
C SER A 148 8.43 6.21 -2.23
N VAL A 149 9.06 5.80 -3.34
CA VAL A 149 8.99 4.42 -3.81
C VAL A 149 9.76 3.49 -2.87
N TYR A 150 10.91 3.91 -2.33
CA TYR A 150 11.62 3.14 -1.29
C TYR A 150 10.77 2.93 -0.03
N ASN A 151 10.05 3.97 0.41
CA ASN A 151 9.15 3.86 1.55
C ASN A 151 7.98 2.90 1.26
N ASN A 152 7.37 2.98 0.07
CA ASN A 152 6.29 2.08 -0.34
C ASN A 152 6.77 0.62 -0.45
N LEU A 153 7.96 0.40 -1.00
CA LEU A 153 8.61 -0.92 -1.02
C LEU A 153 8.83 -1.44 0.40
N GLY A 154 9.36 -0.59 1.30
CA GLY A 154 9.53 -0.94 2.71
C GLY A 154 8.22 -1.38 3.37
N SER A 155 7.14 -0.61 3.19
CA SER A 155 5.81 -0.98 3.69
C SER A 155 5.31 -2.32 3.14
N ALA A 156 5.45 -2.56 1.83
CA ALA A 156 5.05 -3.83 1.21
C ALA A 156 5.86 -5.02 1.74
N LEU A 157 7.16 -4.85 1.95
CA LEU A 157 8.05 -5.87 2.53
C LEU A 157 7.70 -6.16 4.00
N ALA A 158 7.39 -5.12 4.78
CA ALA A 158 7.00 -5.27 6.18
C ALA A 158 5.69 -6.06 6.33
N LYS A 159 4.72 -5.85 5.43
CA LYS A 159 3.48 -6.63 5.40
C LYS A 159 3.71 -8.11 5.03
N GLN A 160 4.82 -8.41 4.36
CA GLN A 160 5.31 -9.77 4.13
C GLN A 160 6.20 -10.31 5.26
N LYS A 161 6.36 -9.57 6.37
CA LYS A 161 7.26 -9.88 7.50
C LYS A 161 8.76 -9.93 7.14
N LYS A 162 9.15 -9.42 5.96
CA LYS A 162 10.55 -9.28 5.53
C LYS A 162 11.18 -8.03 6.16
N PHE A 163 11.26 -8.00 7.50
CA PHE A 163 11.56 -6.77 8.24
C PHE A 163 12.96 -6.19 7.96
N GLY A 164 13.98 -7.03 7.75
CA GLY A 164 15.33 -6.57 7.41
C GLY A 164 15.38 -5.82 6.08
N GLU A 165 14.78 -6.38 5.02
CA GLU A 165 14.67 -5.72 3.72
C GLU A 165 13.78 -4.47 3.78
N ALA A 166 12.70 -4.52 4.57
CA ALA A 166 11.79 -3.40 4.76
C ALA A 166 12.50 -2.19 5.35
N VAL A 167 13.23 -2.40 6.47
CA VAL A 167 14.03 -1.37 7.13
C VAL A 167 15.10 -0.82 6.20
N SER A 168 15.86 -1.69 5.52
CA SER A 168 16.90 -1.25 4.59
C SER A 168 16.34 -0.38 3.46
N SER A 169 15.16 -0.74 2.93
CA SER A 169 14.50 0.03 1.88
C SER A 169 14.07 1.40 2.40
N THR A 170 13.41 1.47 3.56
CA THR A 170 12.96 2.74 4.14
C THR A 170 14.13 3.64 4.58
N GLU A 171 15.21 3.07 5.13
CA GLU A 171 16.44 3.79 5.47
C GLU A 171 17.09 4.42 4.23
N LYS A 172 17.10 3.73 3.08
CA LYS A 172 17.55 4.32 1.81
C LYS A 172 16.69 5.50 1.38
N GLY A 173 15.36 5.37 1.51
CA GLY A 173 14.44 6.48 1.21
C GLY A 173 14.70 7.72 2.07
N ILE A 174 14.91 7.51 3.38
CA ILE A 174 15.27 8.58 4.32
C ILE A 174 16.63 9.20 3.95
N ALA A 175 17.63 8.40 3.58
CA ALA A 175 18.95 8.90 3.22
C ALA A 175 18.92 9.79 1.97
N LEU A 176 18.04 9.50 1.01
CA LEU A 176 17.86 10.30 -0.20
C LEU A 176 17.18 11.65 0.07
N ASN A 177 16.24 11.69 1.03
CA ASN A 177 15.60 12.95 1.42
C ASN A 177 15.13 12.93 2.89
N PRO A 178 16.01 13.29 3.84
CA PRO A 178 15.75 13.15 5.28
C PRO A 178 14.64 14.05 5.82
N ASP A 179 14.35 15.16 5.14
CA ASP A 179 13.41 16.18 5.62
C ASP A 179 12.03 16.08 4.98
N SER A 180 11.86 15.33 3.87
CA SER A 180 10.60 15.30 3.12
C SER A 180 9.65 14.17 3.52
N MET A 181 10.12 13.17 4.27
CA MET A 181 9.30 11.98 4.58
C MET A 181 9.21 11.67 6.08
N PRO A 182 8.54 12.51 6.88
CA PRO A 182 8.30 12.19 8.29
C PRO A 182 7.51 10.88 8.48
N SER A 183 6.68 10.49 7.51
CA SER A 183 5.97 9.20 7.47
C SER A 183 6.90 7.99 7.43
N ALA A 184 8.12 8.13 6.89
CA ALA A 184 9.11 7.05 6.87
C ALA A 184 9.60 6.68 8.28
N PHE A 185 9.71 7.65 9.19
CA PHE A 185 10.07 7.37 10.59
C PHE A 185 8.95 6.61 11.33
N LEU A 186 7.69 6.92 11.05
CA LEU A 186 6.55 6.15 11.60
C LEU A 186 6.53 4.72 11.05
N ASN A 187 6.79 4.57 9.76
CA ASN A 187 6.90 3.26 9.13
C ASN A 187 8.02 2.42 9.75
N LEU A 188 9.22 3.01 9.97
CA LEU A 188 10.29 2.33 10.70
C LEU A 188 9.86 1.94 12.12
N SER A 189 9.22 2.85 12.86
CA SER A 189 8.72 2.53 14.21
C SER A 189 7.81 1.30 14.18
N GLY A 190 6.85 1.24 13.26
CA GLY A 190 5.95 0.08 13.11
C GLY A 190 6.69 -1.19 12.68
N MET A 191 7.69 -1.09 11.80
CA MET A 191 8.51 -2.22 11.36
C MET A 191 9.30 -2.83 12.53
N TYR A 192 9.98 -2.01 13.33
CA TYR A 192 10.73 -2.47 14.49
C TYR A 192 9.79 -3.03 15.57
N ALA A 193 8.64 -2.40 15.81
CA ALA A 193 7.64 -2.92 16.75
C ALA A 193 7.15 -4.31 16.32
N ALA A 194 6.82 -4.48 15.04
CA ALA A 194 6.38 -5.76 14.49
C ALA A 194 7.49 -6.83 14.48
N ALA A 195 8.76 -6.41 14.37
CA ALA A 195 9.92 -7.29 14.48
C ALA A 195 10.28 -7.69 15.93
N GLY A 196 9.60 -7.11 16.94
CA GLY A 196 9.88 -7.40 18.36
C GLY A 196 11.02 -6.58 18.95
N GLU A 197 11.36 -5.44 18.33
CA GLU A 197 12.46 -4.55 18.71
C GLU A 197 11.94 -3.23 19.30
N PRO A 198 11.49 -3.22 20.58
CA PRO A 198 10.81 -2.08 21.17
C PRO A 198 11.69 -0.83 21.27
N ASP A 199 12.97 -0.97 21.59
CA ASP A 199 13.88 0.17 21.78
C ASP A 199 14.07 0.94 20.47
N SER A 200 14.23 0.22 19.36
CA SER A 200 14.31 0.79 18.01
C SER A 200 13.00 1.41 17.58
N ALA A 201 11.87 0.75 17.87
CA ALA A 201 10.56 1.31 17.56
C ALA A 201 10.35 2.67 18.26
N ILE A 202 10.62 2.72 19.57
CA ILE A 202 10.54 3.94 20.38
C ILE A 202 11.50 5.01 19.86
N PHE A 203 12.73 4.64 19.47
CA PHE A 203 13.69 5.57 18.88
C PHE A 203 13.14 6.23 17.61
N TRP A 204 12.61 5.45 16.67
CA TRP A 204 12.08 5.98 15.41
C TRP A 204 10.78 6.78 15.61
N LEU A 205 9.95 6.41 16.60
CA LEU A 205 8.78 7.21 16.97
C LEU A 205 9.19 8.59 17.53
N LYS A 206 10.24 8.65 18.36
CA LYS A 206 10.81 9.92 18.84
C LYS A 206 11.27 10.80 17.67
N LYS A 207 11.94 10.20 16.68
CA LYS A 207 12.33 10.90 15.44
C LYS A 207 11.14 11.45 14.65
N ALA A 208 10.07 10.67 14.53
CA ALA A 208 8.83 11.14 13.91
C ALA A 208 8.25 12.34 14.67
N TYR A 209 8.20 12.28 16.00
CA TYR A 209 7.71 13.38 16.84
C TYR A 209 8.54 14.65 16.70
N GLU A 210 9.87 14.55 16.64
CA GLU A 210 10.74 15.72 16.46
C GLU A 210 10.47 16.47 15.14
N LYS A 211 10.08 15.73 14.10
CA LYS A 211 9.83 16.29 12.76
C LYS A 211 8.41 16.81 12.58
N ILE A 212 7.43 16.08 13.10
CA ILE A 212 6.00 16.35 12.87
C ILE A 212 5.38 17.15 14.03
N GLY A 213 5.88 16.94 15.24
CA GLY A 213 5.34 17.51 16.47
C GLY A 213 4.11 16.76 17.01
N PRO A 214 3.31 17.42 17.86
CA PRO A 214 2.18 16.80 18.58
C PRO A 214 1.07 16.21 17.71
N SER A 215 1.02 16.57 16.42
CA SER A 215 0.02 16.04 15.48
C SER A 215 0.19 14.55 15.18
N ILE A 216 1.30 13.90 15.58
CA ILE A 216 1.43 12.44 15.48
C ILE A 216 0.64 11.67 16.53
N ALA A 217 0.07 12.34 17.56
CA ALA A 217 -0.59 11.65 18.66
C ALA A 217 -1.62 10.60 18.21
N PRO A 218 -2.48 10.85 17.19
CA PRO A 218 -3.40 9.82 16.70
C PRO A 218 -2.70 8.61 16.07
N LEU A 219 -1.53 8.80 15.46
CA LEU A 219 -0.77 7.76 14.77
C LEU A 219 -0.06 6.82 15.75
N CYS A 220 0.15 7.27 17.00
CA CYS A 220 0.71 6.45 18.06
C CYS A 220 -0.21 5.30 18.50
N PHE A 221 -1.48 5.34 18.10
CA PHE A 221 -2.45 4.28 18.37
C PHE A 221 -2.56 3.25 17.23
N ASP A 222 -1.78 3.39 16.16
CA ASP A 222 -1.78 2.44 15.06
C ASP A 222 -1.52 0.99 15.55
N PRO A 223 -2.25 -0.03 15.04
CA PRO A 223 -2.07 -1.42 15.46
C PRO A 223 -0.67 -1.98 15.25
N THR A 224 0.15 -1.41 14.36
CA THR A 224 1.54 -1.82 14.18
C THR A 224 2.39 -1.64 15.44
N LEU A 225 1.96 -0.81 16.39
CA LEU A 225 2.63 -0.56 17.67
C LEU A 225 2.05 -1.39 18.82
N ASP A 226 1.11 -2.31 18.56
CA ASP A 226 0.46 -3.08 19.63
C ASP A 226 1.43 -3.95 20.43
N SER A 227 2.45 -4.51 19.78
CA SER A 227 3.48 -5.34 20.44
C SER A 227 4.27 -4.58 21.50
N ILE A 228 4.41 -3.26 21.36
CA ILE A 228 5.17 -2.40 22.27
C ILE A 228 4.28 -1.59 23.20
N ARG A 229 2.94 -1.74 23.09
CA ARG A 229 1.98 -0.87 23.79
C ARG A 229 2.13 -0.94 25.30
N GLN A 230 2.51 -2.08 25.87
CA GLN A 230 2.71 -2.23 27.33
C GLN A 230 4.11 -1.82 27.80
N ASN A 231 5.01 -1.43 26.89
CA ASN A 231 6.37 -1.02 27.25
C ASN A 231 6.32 0.31 28.07
N PRO A 232 6.94 0.38 29.27
CA PRO A 232 6.89 1.58 30.10
C PRO A 232 7.48 2.83 29.44
N GLU A 233 8.55 2.69 28.66
CA GLU A 233 9.15 3.80 27.93
C GLU A 233 8.26 4.29 26.80
N PHE A 234 7.58 3.38 26.10
CA PHE A 234 6.59 3.71 25.10
C PHE A 234 5.43 4.50 25.74
N GLN A 235 4.88 4.02 26.86
CA GLN A 235 3.80 4.72 27.58
C GLN A 235 4.22 6.11 28.06
N ALA A 236 5.43 6.25 28.59
CA ALA A 236 5.98 7.54 28.98
C ALA A 236 6.14 8.49 27.77
N LEU A 237 6.56 7.97 26.62
CA LEU A 237 6.66 8.73 25.38
C LEU A 237 5.28 9.20 24.90
N ILE A 238 4.28 8.31 24.86
CA ILE A 238 2.92 8.67 24.42
C ILE A 238 2.33 9.77 25.32
N SER A 239 2.50 9.66 26.65
CA SER A 239 2.02 10.70 27.57
C SER A 239 2.63 12.08 27.28
N LYS A 240 3.91 12.13 26.86
CA LYS A 240 4.57 13.38 26.46
C LYS A 240 4.05 13.92 25.13
N ILE A 241 3.88 13.03 24.15
CA ILE A 241 3.36 13.36 22.82
C ILE A 241 1.96 13.97 22.94
N GLU A 242 1.08 13.34 23.73
CA GLU A 242 -0.29 13.82 23.97
C GLU A 242 -0.33 15.20 24.62
N LYS A 243 0.62 15.49 25.51
CA LYS A 243 0.76 16.80 26.16
C LYS A 243 1.48 17.83 25.31
N GLY A 244 2.03 17.43 24.15
CA GLY A 244 2.83 18.28 23.29
C GLY A 244 4.15 18.75 23.92
N GLU A 245 4.70 17.96 24.85
CA GLU A 245 5.94 18.31 25.54
C GLU A 245 7.15 18.14 24.61
N PRO A 246 8.16 19.03 24.66
CA PRO A 246 9.39 18.83 23.91
C PRO A 246 10.14 17.60 24.44
N LEU A 247 10.68 16.79 23.54
CA LEU A 247 11.58 15.70 23.91
C LEU A 247 12.98 16.25 24.18
N SER A 248 13.70 15.64 25.14
CA SER A 248 15.09 15.98 25.41
C SER A 248 15.93 15.73 24.14
N LYS A 249 16.77 16.69 23.75
CA LYS A 249 17.62 16.62 22.53
C LYS A 249 18.65 15.49 22.53
N THR A 250 18.87 14.81 23.64
CA THR A 250 19.67 13.58 23.71
C THR A 250 18.91 12.43 23.07
N LEU A 251 19.04 12.35 21.76
CA LEU A 251 18.77 11.12 21.04
C LEU A 251 19.89 10.15 21.38
N SER A 252 19.56 9.06 22.07
CA SER A 252 20.43 7.90 22.12
C SER A 252 20.81 7.50 20.68
N THR A 253 22.01 6.96 20.47
CA THR A 253 22.36 6.37 19.18
C THR A 253 21.27 5.41 18.73
N PRO A 254 20.91 5.36 17.43
CA PRO A 254 19.97 4.35 16.95
C PRO A 254 20.44 2.97 17.43
N PRO A 255 19.56 2.15 18.02
CA PRO A 255 19.91 0.76 18.30
C PRO A 255 20.28 0.06 16.98
N GLN A 256 20.97 -1.08 17.06
CA GLN A 256 21.47 -1.79 15.87
C GLN A 256 20.34 -1.96 14.82
N SER A 257 20.62 -1.55 13.58
CA SER A 257 19.64 -1.64 12.50
C SER A 257 19.33 -3.10 12.21
N LEU A 258 18.06 -3.42 11.92
CA LEU A 258 17.63 -4.75 11.45
C LEU A 258 18.35 -5.17 10.15
N SER A 259 19.01 -4.24 9.45
CA SER A 259 19.85 -4.51 8.28
C SER A 259 21.25 -5.05 8.64
N SER A 260 21.64 -5.06 9.92
CA SER A 260 22.92 -5.60 10.40
C SER A 260 22.79 -7.07 10.83
N PRO A 261 23.75 -7.97 10.55
CA PRO A 261 23.64 -9.39 10.94
C PRO A 261 23.74 -9.58 12.47
N PRO A 262 23.07 -10.61 13.08
CA PRO A 262 22.31 -11.70 12.46
C PRO A 262 20.85 -11.76 12.94
N PHE A 263 19.93 -11.02 12.30
CA PHE A 263 18.49 -11.19 12.51
C PHE A 263 17.87 -12.40 11.77
N HIS A 264 18.68 -13.20 11.07
CA HIS A 264 18.26 -14.46 10.42
C HIS A 264 17.69 -15.53 11.38
N ALA A 265 17.75 -15.33 12.70
CA ALA A 265 17.32 -16.32 13.68
C ALA A 265 15.78 -16.45 13.83
N LEU A 266 14.98 -15.44 13.46
CA LEU A 266 13.52 -15.50 13.58
C LEU A 266 12.80 -15.96 12.30
N GLU A 267 13.51 -16.01 11.17
CA GLU A 267 12.93 -16.35 9.86
C GLU A 267 12.91 -17.88 9.60
N GLN A 268 13.59 -18.67 10.45
CA GLN A 268 13.71 -20.13 10.33
C GLN A 268 12.92 -20.91 11.41
N ALA A 269 12.27 -20.23 12.35
CA ALA A 269 11.53 -20.87 13.44
C ALA A 269 10.04 -21.08 13.08
N GLU A 270 9.76 -21.74 11.96
CA GLU A 270 8.50 -22.48 11.82
C GLU A 270 8.79 -23.98 12.00
N PRO A 271 8.08 -24.70 12.89
CA PRO A 271 8.27 -26.13 13.02
C PRO A 271 7.78 -26.79 11.74
N SER A 272 8.70 -27.41 11.02
CA SER A 272 8.45 -28.26 9.87
C SER A 272 7.38 -29.30 10.24
N ARG A 273 6.15 -29.14 9.72
CA ARG A 273 5.17 -30.23 9.69
C ARG A 273 5.62 -31.26 8.67
N GLN A 274 6.58 -32.09 9.05
CA GLN A 274 6.92 -33.29 8.30
C GLN A 274 7.56 -34.32 9.23
N ALA A 275 6.72 -35.13 9.87
CA ALA A 275 6.93 -36.55 10.19
C ALA A 275 5.88 -37.00 11.22
N ALA A 276 4.81 -37.65 10.75
CA ALA A 276 4.08 -38.68 11.48
C ALA A 276 2.98 -39.24 10.55
N ASN A 277 3.41 -39.96 9.52
CA ASN A 277 2.54 -40.91 8.85
C ASN A 277 3.42 -42.09 8.42
N ASP A 278 3.85 -42.85 9.42
CA ASP A 278 4.36 -44.21 9.28
C ASP A 278 4.45 -44.84 10.67
N SER A 279 3.33 -45.43 11.12
CA SER A 279 3.32 -46.59 12.02
C SER A 279 1.88 -47.07 12.22
N ASP A 280 1.25 -47.57 11.16
CA ASP A 280 0.21 -48.59 11.33
C ASP A 280 0.71 -49.90 10.73
N LYS A 281 1.44 -50.64 11.56
CA LYS A 281 1.72 -52.07 11.41
C LYS A 281 1.69 -52.73 12.79
N GLY A 282 0.51 -53.18 13.18
CA GLY A 282 0.30 -54.52 13.73
C GLY A 282 0.32 -54.72 15.25
N THR A 283 -0.41 -55.79 15.62
CA THR A 283 -0.65 -56.43 16.94
C THR A 283 -1.67 -55.68 17.82
N GLU A 284 -2.83 -56.24 18.19
CA GLU A 284 -3.24 -57.65 18.42
C GLU A 284 -4.58 -58.02 17.75
#